data_AF-A0A7T1F3X5-F1
#
_entry.id   AF-A0A7T1F3X5-F1
#
_cell.length_a   1.000
_cell.length_b   1.000
_cell.length_c   1.000
_cell.angle_alpha   90.00
_cell.angle_beta   90.00
_cell.angle_gamma   90.00
#
_symmetry.space_group_name_H-M   'P 1'
#
loop_
_entity.id
_entity.type
_entity.pdbx_description
1 polymer ?
#
loop_
_entity_poly.entity_id
_entity_poly.type
_entity_poly.pdbx_seq_one_letter_code
_entity_poly.pdbx_strand_id
1 'polypeptide(L)'
;MKAYETQLEFSGAKGHAVIVEFDKPWRLVFWSKAQYVACWDVGNGVWFTPEWLETNSPEDHHCYEPIMDKQLKYSRIEILKSGPARARVHWHYACCNVRYQVFNGNTTADEYYTVYPNGVAVRKLVAWPGNESDFGGNPNFWQVLEWILVNGKGTTPDEVLNAQEAWTLQNSEGKKISLPWPLPTNPNNDGTRPLCSVFPEISDWNEYIGRVHVKDRPNPYVIFVKDKRIFPFQPCVACGKNHPYFGLFDGANNIYKHWPATDMEDFILAAKANENIKDIATHSCIVDCNYTSIPADRPHRPTSWLFLTGATNEPTSSLVNLLKSWYNPAVIQTGFESHGNLPGMSQGQIIYEGYAFSEMAYRFRKYGDDRIQFRMFPKESVINPVFIISNWKTPDVKVRLNGETLSPELYRSQIEGDDLVVWVEKVITQTTEFLLES
;
A
#
# COMPACT_ATOMS: atom_id res chain seq x y z
N MET A 1 -18.34 -6.51 3.36
CA MET A 1 -16.88 -6.73 3.30
C MET A 1 -16.54 -8.16 3.70
N LYS A 2 -15.61 -8.82 3.00
CA LYS A 2 -15.16 -10.19 3.26
C LYS A 2 -13.80 -10.43 2.60
N ALA A 3 -12.90 -11.16 3.27
CA ALA A 3 -11.75 -11.81 2.62
C ALA A 3 -11.99 -13.32 2.52
N TYR A 4 -11.61 -13.94 1.41
CA TYR A 4 -11.81 -15.36 1.18
C TYR A 4 -10.82 -15.93 0.15
N GLU A 5 -10.62 -17.24 0.22
CA GLU A 5 -9.86 -18.01 -0.76
C GLU A 5 -10.75 -18.54 -1.88
N THR A 6 -10.23 -18.60 -3.10
CA THR A 6 -10.94 -19.11 -4.28
C THR A 6 -9.96 -19.56 -5.38
N GLN A 7 -10.50 -20.03 -6.50
CA GLN A 7 -9.75 -20.18 -7.76
C GLN A 7 -10.13 -19.03 -8.69
N LEU A 8 -9.15 -18.22 -9.06
CA LEU A 8 -9.31 -17.12 -10.00
C LEU A 8 -8.72 -17.51 -11.35
N GLU A 9 -9.43 -17.17 -12.41
CA GLU A 9 -8.94 -17.26 -13.78
C GLU A 9 -8.68 -15.85 -14.32
N PHE A 10 -7.48 -15.64 -14.86
CA PHE A 10 -7.07 -14.39 -15.48
C PHE A 10 -6.19 -14.69 -16.69
N SER A 11 -6.54 -14.12 -17.85
CA SER A 11 -5.80 -14.31 -19.11
C SER A 11 -5.57 -15.77 -19.50
N GLY A 12 -6.54 -16.65 -19.22
CA GLY A 12 -6.50 -18.08 -19.56
C GLY A 12 -5.66 -18.94 -18.60
N ALA A 13 -5.05 -18.36 -17.57
CA ALA A 13 -4.43 -19.10 -16.49
C ALA A 13 -5.40 -19.14 -15.29
N LYS A 14 -5.45 -20.28 -14.60
CA LYS A 14 -6.25 -20.49 -13.39
C LYS A 14 -5.34 -20.81 -12.21
N GLY A 15 -5.65 -20.26 -11.04
CA GLY A 15 -4.86 -20.52 -9.84
C GLY A 15 -5.54 -20.08 -8.55
N HIS A 16 -4.98 -20.52 -7.42
CA HIS A 16 -5.41 -20.10 -6.08
C HIS A 16 -5.32 -18.57 -5.94
N ALA A 17 -6.34 -17.96 -5.34
CA ALA A 17 -6.38 -16.55 -5.01
C ALA A 17 -6.95 -16.30 -3.62
N VAL A 18 -6.41 -15.30 -2.92
CA VAL A 18 -7.09 -14.61 -1.83
C VAL A 18 -7.68 -13.33 -2.39
N ILE A 19 -8.97 -13.09 -2.14
CA ILE A 19 -9.66 -11.88 -2.59
C ILE A 19 -10.24 -11.16 -1.37
N VAL A 20 -10.08 -9.84 -1.32
CA VAL A 20 -10.80 -8.97 -0.39
C VAL A 20 -11.83 -8.16 -1.16
N GLU A 21 -13.11 -8.41 -0.88
CA GLU A 21 -14.24 -7.69 -1.45
C GLU A 21 -14.89 -6.80 -0.41
N PHE A 22 -15.32 -5.63 -0.88
CA PHE A 22 -16.03 -4.60 -0.14
C PHE A 22 -17.06 -3.99 -1.10
N ASP A 23 -17.86 -3.04 -0.64
CA ASP A 23 -19.08 -2.62 -1.36
C ASP A 23 -18.77 -1.63 -2.50
N LYS A 24 -17.81 -2.00 -3.35
CA LYS A 24 -17.25 -1.23 -4.47
C LYS A 24 -17.03 -2.13 -5.70
N PRO A 25 -16.98 -1.57 -6.92
CA PRO A 25 -16.79 -2.34 -8.14
C PRO A 25 -15.33 -2.80 -8.39
N TRP A 26 -14.42 -2.52 -7.46
CA TRP A 26 -13.04 -3.01 -7.48
C TRP A 26 -12.77 -3.84 -6.23
N ARG A 27 -11.70 -4.64 -6.27
CA ARG A 27 -11.33 -5.56 -5.17
C ARG A 27 -9.82 -5.69 -5.06
N LEU A 28 -9.33 -6.16 -3.92
CA LEU A 28 -7.92 -6.51 -3.75
C LEU A 28 -7.74 -8.01 -4.00
N VAL A 29 -6.76 -8.38 -4.82
CA VAL A 29 -6.51 -9.74 -5.26
C VAL A 29 -5.06 -10.11 -4.99
N PHE A 30 -4.84 -11.28 -4.41
CA PHE A 30 -3.54 -11.93 -4.30
C PHE A 30 -3.66 -13.27 -5.03
N TRP A 31 -3.00 -13.40 -6.18
CA TRP A 31 -3.18 -14.56 -7.06
C TRP A 31 -1.89 -15.33 -7.26
N SER A 32 -1.94 -16.65 -7.15
CA SER A 32 -0.79 -17.56 -7.26
C SER A 32 -0.02 -17.39 -8.57
N LYS A 33 -0.70 -17.16 -9.69
CA LYS A 33 -0.08 -16.93 -11.01
C LYS A 33 0.42 -15.49 -11.21
N ALA A 34 0.29 -14.65 -10.19
CA ALA A 34 0.98 -13.37 -10.03
C ALA A 34 1.86 -13.38 -8.76
N GLN A 35 2.32 -14.55 -8.30
CA GLN A 35 3.19 -14.71 -7.13
C GLN A 35 2.63 -14.15 -5.82
N TYR A 36 1.30 -14.07 -5.72
CA TYR A 36 0.57 -13.40 -4.63
C TYR A 36 0.91 -11.92 -4.44
N VAL A 37 1.50 -11.26 -5.45
CA VAL A 37 1.59 -9.79 -5.45
C VAL A 37 0.19 -9.20 -5.30
N ALA A 38 0.06 -8.23 -4.39
CA ALA A 38 -1.20 -7.56 -4.16
C ALA A 38 -1.60 -6.70 -5.36
N CYS A 39 -2.74 -7.00 -5.97
CA CYS A 39 -3.26 -6.34 -7.16
C CYS A 39 -4.66 -5.79 -6.89
N TRP A 40 -4.86 -4.49 -7.10
CA TRP A 40 -6.17 -3.86 -7.20
C TRP A 40 -6.80 -4.22 -8.55
N ASP A 41 -7.77 -5.13 -8.54
CA ASP A 41 -8.58 -5.45 -9.70
C ASP A 41 -9.63 -4.35 -9.89
N VAL A 42 -9.39 -3.48 -10.87
CA VAL A 42 -10.26 -2.35 -11.23
C VAL A 42 -11.22 -2.67 -12.37
N GLY A 43 -11.33 -3.96 -12.73
CA GLY A 43 -12.31 -4.49 -13.67
C GLY A 43 -11.83 -4.63 -15.10
N ASN A 44 -12.53 -5.49 -15.86
CA ASN A 44 -12.30 -5.75 -17.29
C ASN A 44 -10.84 -6.12 -17.61
N GLY A 45 -10.25 -7.01 -16.79
CA GLY A 45 -8.90 -7.53 -17.02
C GLY A 45 -7.77 -6.54 -16.72
N VAL A 46 -8.06 -5.42 -16.04
CA VAL A 46 -7.05 -4.41 -15.68
C VAL A 46 -6.80 -4.47 -14.19
N TRP A 47 -5.56 -4.74 -13.79
CA TRP A 47 -5.14 -4.64 -12.40
C TRP A 47 -4.08 -3.56 -12.22
N PHE A 48 -3.90 -3.13 -10.97
CA PHE A 48 -2.83 -2.23 -10.56
C PHE A 48 -2.14 -2.78 -9.32
N THR A 49 -0.81 -2.73 -9.26
CA THR A 49 -0.09 -3.04 -8.02
C THR A 49 0.81 -1.88 -7.61
N PRO A 50 0.86 -1.54 -6.29
CA PRO A 50 1.84 -0.61 -5.73
C PRO A 50 3.19 -1.29 -5.48
N GLU A 51 3.47 -2.41 -6.16
CA GLU A 51 4.72 -3.16 -6.11
C GLU A 51 5.02 -3.86 -4.76
N TRP A 52 6.29 -4.19 -4.54
CA TRP A 52 6.86 -5.05 -3.50
C TRP A 52 8.22 -4.48 -3.04
N LEU A 53 9.03 -5.28 -2.34
CA LEU A 53 10.43 -5.02 -2.04
C LEU A 53 11.31 -5.70 -3.08
N GLU A 54 12.15 -4.91 -3.74
CA GLU A 54 13.04 -5.39 -4.80
C GLU A 54 14.45 -4.83 -4.62
N THR A 55 15.42 -5.61 -5.09
CA THR A 55 16.77 -5.13 -5.36
C THR A 55 17.32 -5.82 -6.60
N ASN A 56 18.43 -5.30 -7.14
CA ASN A 56 19.19 -5.99 -8.17
C ASN A 56 20.69 -5.95 -7.84
N SER A 57 21.45 -6.78 -8.55
CA SER A 57 22.90 -6.82 -8.42
C SER A 57 23.59 -6.32 -9.70
N PRO A 58 24.55 -5.38 -9.61
CA PRO A 58 25.44 -5.08 -10.73
C PRO A 58 26.47 -6.20 -10.97
N GLU A 59 26.67 -7.12 -10.02
CA GLU A 59 27.70 -8.15 -10.07
C GLU A 59 27.25 -9.40 -10.85
N ASP A 60 25.96 -9.74 -10.75
CA ASP A 60 25.37 -10.89 -11.47
C ASP A 60 24.22 -10.52 -12.43
N HIS A 61 23.84 -9.23 -12.47
CA HIS A 61 22.79 -8.66 -13.31
C HIS A 61 21.37 -9.20 -13.06
N HIS A 62 21.14 -9.98 -12.01
CA HIS A 62 19.81 -10.47 -11.65
C HIS A 62 19.03 -9.41 -10.89
N CYS A 63 17.73 -9.43 -11.10
CA CYS A 63 16.77 -8.86 -10.19
C CYS A 63 16.38 -9.90 -9.12
N TYR A 64 16.14 -9.41 -7.90
CA TYR A 64 15.77 -10.15 -6.71
C TYR A 64 14.44 -9.64 -6.17
N GLU A 65 13.37 -10.37 -6.47
CA GLU A 65 12.00 -9.91 -6.28
C GLU A 65 11.00 -11.08 -6.25
N PRO A 66 9.82 -10.92 -5.64
CA PRO A 66 8.82 -11.99 -5.55
C PRO A 66 8.34 -12.52 -6.90
N ILE A 67 8.32 -11.71 -7.96
CA ILE A 67 7.83 -12.17 -9.27
C ILE A 67 8.76 -13.18 -9.94
N MET A 68 9.99 -13.33 -9.44
CA MET A 68 10.93 -14.38 -9.88
C MET A 68 10.58 -15.76 -9.31
N ASP A 69 9.77 -15.83 -8.24
CA ASP A 69 9.37 -17.07 -7.60
C ASP A 69 8.25 -17.79 -8.38
N LYS A 70 8.51 -18.19 -9.64
CA LYS A 70 7.49 -18.77 -10.54
C LYS A 70 6.81 -20.01 -9.96
N GLN A 71 7.55 -20.81 -9.21
CA GLN A 71 7.08 -22.03 -8.55
C GLN A 71 6.53 -21.82 -7.13
N LEU A 72 6.44 -20.58 -6.63
CA LEU A 72 5.95 -20.25 -5.28
C LEU A 72 6.72 -21.00 -4.18
N LYS A 73 8.04 -21.10 -4.27
CA LYS A 73 8.88 -21.72 -3.24
C LYS A 73 8.87 -20.91 -1.94
N TYR A 74 8.78 -19.59 -2.03
CA TYR A 74 8.90 -18.65 -0.92
C TYR A 74 7.64 -17.85 -0.66
N SER A 75 6.88 -17.50 -1.71
CA SER A 75 5.69 -16.65 -1.57
C SER A 75 4.52 -17.38 -0.88
N ARG A 76 3.98 -16.80 0.20
CA ARG A 76 2.87 -17.36 1.01
C ARG A 76 1.87 -16.27 1.35
N ILE A 77 0.59 -16.61 1.34
CA ILE A 77 -0.52 -15.68 1.62
C ILE A 77 -1.40 -16.25 2.73
N GLU A 78 -1.83 -15.40 3.66
CA GLU A 78 -2.73 -15.76 4.76
C GLU A 78 -3.77 -14.67 4.99
N ILE A 79 -5.04 -15.07 5.19
CA ILE A 79 -6.08 -14.18 5.71
C ILE A 79 -5.96 -14.15 7.23
N LEU A 80 -5.42 -13.06 7.77
CA LEU A 80 -5.30 -12.88 9.22
C LEU A 80 -6.65 -12.59 9.87
N LYS A 81 -7.47 -11.75 9.22
CA LYS A 81 -8.79 -11.32 9.71
C LYS A 81 -9.74 -11.09 8.55
N SER A 82 -11.01 -11.43 8.74
CA SER A 82 -12.09 -11.12 7.81
C SER A 82 -13.36 -10.81 8.60
N GLY A 83 -13.90 -9.61 8.44
CA GLY A 83 -15.16 -9.24 9.02
C GLY A 83 -15.74 -7.96 8.40
N PRO A 84 -16.92 -7.51 8.88
CA PRO A 84 -17.62 -6.37 8.31
C PRO A 84 -16.89 -5.04 8.51
N ALA A 85 -16.08 -4.87 9.58
CA ALA A 85 -15.38 -3.63 9.89
C ALA A 85 -14.03 -3.49 9.17
N ARG A 86 -13.33 -4.60 8.93
CA ARG A 86 -12.08 -4.67 8.14
C ARG A 86 -11.70 -6.09 7.76
N ALA A 87 -10.82 -6.21 6.79
CA ALA A 87 -10.05 -7.43 6.52
C ALA A 87 -8.55 -7.16 6.65
N ARG A 88 -7.80 -8.19 7.04
CA ARG A 88 -6.33 -8.14 7.10
C ARG A 88 -5.74 -9.36 6.41
N VAL A 89 -4.85 -9.12 5.46
CA VAL A 89 -4.14 -10.16 4.71
C VAL A 89 -2.65 -9.97 4.92
N HIS A 90 -1.92 -11.06 5.14
CA HIS A 90 -0.46 -11.10 5.24
C HIS A 90 0.12 -11.87 4.06
N TRP A 91 1.06 -11.24 3.38
CA TRP A 91 1.83 -11.79 2.28
C TRP A 91 3.30 -11.84 2.68
N HIS A 92 3.89 -13.03 2.68
CA HIS A 92 5.31 -13.25 2.94
C HIS A 92 6.01 -13.70 1.65
N TYR A 93 7.22 -13.21 1.39
CA TYR A 93 8.04 -13.66 0.25
C TYR A 93 9.54 -13.47 0.50
N ALA A 94 10.35 -14.09 -0.36
CA ALA A 94 11.79 -13.85 -0.45
C ALA A 94 12.13 -13.03 -1.71
N CYS A 95 13.15 -12.19 -1.62
CA CYS A 95 13.73 -11.54 -2.80
C CYS A 95 14.71 -12.54 -3.45
N CYS A 96 14.19 -13.41 -4.33
CA CYS A 96 14.99 -14.38 -5.07
C CYS A 96 15.17 -13.97 -6.53
N ASN A 97 16.21 -14.47 -7.17
CA ASN A 97 16.33 -14.42 -8.64
C ASN A 97 15.51 -15.55 -9.29
N VAL A 98 15.44 -15.57 -10.64
CA VAL A 98 14.68 -16.58 -11.41
C VAL A 98 15.14 -18.03 -11.18
N ARG A 99 16.36 -18.21 -10.65
CA ARG A 99 16.91 -19.52 -10.26
C ARG A 99 16.61 -19.88 -8.81
N TYR A 100 15.73 -19.14 -8.15
CA TYR A 100 15.31 -19.34 -6.76
C TYR A 100 16.43 -19.15 -5.74
N GLN A 101 17.46 -18.38 -6.07
CA GLN A 101 18.52 -18.04 -5.13
C GLN A 101 18.15 -16.73 -4.44
N VAL A 102 18.12 -16.74 -3.11
CA VAL A 102 17.71 -15.60 -2.29
C VAL A 102 18.88 -14.63 -2.11
N PHE A 103 18.65 -13.34 -2.34
CA PHE A 103 19.66 -12.29 -2.16
C PHE A 103 20.25 -12.34 -0.75
N ASN A 104 21.57 -12.34 -0.63
CA ASN A 104 22.30 -12.47 0.64
C ASN A 104 21.81 -13.62 1.55
N GLY A 105 21.26 -14.69 0.96
CA GLY A 105 20.85 -15.94 1.62
C GLY A 105 19.49 -15.90 2.34
N ASN A 106 19.09 -14.75 2.89
CA ASN A 106 17.89 -14.64 3.74
C ASN A 106 17.17 -13.27 3.62
N THR A 107 17.22 -12.65 2.44
CA THR A 107 16.40 -11.45 2.15
C THR A 107 14.93 -11.83 1.97
N THR A 108 14.09 -11.35 2.87
CA THR A 108 12.64 -11.58 2.85
C THR A 108 11.86 -10.31 3.15
N ALA A 109 10.55 -10.35 2.91
CA ALA A 109 9.64 -9.30 3.29
C ALA A 109 8.30 -9.86 3.77
N ASP A 110 7.65 -9.09 4.64
CA ASP A 110 6.28 -9.31 5.07
C ASP A 110 5.45 -8.08 4.75
N GLU A 111 4.35 -8.28 4.02
CA GLU A 111 3.41 -7.23 3.67
C GLU A 111 2.05 -7.48 4.29
N TYR A 112 1.51 -6.46 4.95
CA TYR A 112 0.19 -6.50 5.58
C TYR A 112 -0.72 -5.50 4.89
N TYR A 113 -1.87 -5.98 4.43
CA TYR A 113 -2.92 -5.14 3.85
C TYR A 113 -4.09 -5.11 4.81
N THR A 114 -4.28 -3.97 5.49
CA THR A 114 -5.46 -3.72 6.32
C THR A 114 -6.47 -2.94 5.48
N VAL A 115 -7.52 -3.62 5.02
CA VAL A 115 -8.52 -3.08 4.09
C VAL A 115 -9.80 -2.70 4.83
N TYR A 116 -10.39 -1.56 4.48
CA TYR A 116 -11.60 -1.02 5.07
C TYR A 116 -12.82 -1.04 4.13
N PRO A 117 -14.05 -0.94 4.65
CA PRO A 117 -15.30 -0.99 3.88
C PRO A 117 -15.40 0.01 2.72
N ASN A 118 -14.74 1.16 2.85
CA ASN A 118 -14.71 2.19 1.80
C ASN A 118 -13.71 1.89 0.66
N GLY A 119 -12.99 0.76 0.71
CA GLY A 119 -12.01 0.37 -0.31
C GLY A 119 -10.64 1.03 -0.17
N VAL A 120 -10.36 1.65 0.98
CA VAL A 120 -9.02 2.12 1.37
C VAL A 120 -8.30 0.96 2.06
N ALA A 121 -7.02 0.76 1.75
CA ALA A 121 -6.15 -0.12 2.50
C ALA A 121 -4.89 0.60 2.99
N VAL A 122 -4.40 0.20 4.15
CA VAL A 122 -3.02 0.46 4.55
C VAL A 122 -2.15 -0.72 4.11
N ARG A 123 -1.16 -0.48 3.26
CA ARG A 123 -0.06 -1.40 2.96
C ARG A 123 1.05 -1.13 3.97
N LYS A 124 1.42 -2.14 4.76
CA LYS A 124 2.62 -2.12 5.60
C LYS A 124 3.62 -3.11 5.03
N LEU A 125 4.70 -2.61 4.44
CA LEU A 125 5.84 -3.40 4.03
C LEU A 125 6.85 -3.48 5.18
N VAL A 126 7.30 -4.68 5.53
CA VAL A 126 8.40 -4.94 6.46
C VAL A 126 9.50 -5.67 5.70
N ALA A 127 10.62 -4.99 5.46
CA ALA A 127 11.78 -5.59 4.82
C ALA A 127 12.71 -6.23 5.85
N TRP A 128 13.25 -7.38 5.48
CA TRP A 128 14.32 -8.07 6.18
C TRP A 128 15.50 -8.27 5.21
N PRO A 129 16.33 -7.24 4.96
CA PRO A 129 17.51 -7.36 4.09
C PRO A 129 18.47 -8.44 4.58
N GLY A 130 18.97 -9.28 3.68
CA GLY A 130 19.75 -10.45 4.03
C GLY A 130 21.17 -10.16 4.50
N ASN A 131 21.70 -11.05 5.33
CA ASN A 131 22.99 -10.96 6.00
C ASN A 131 23.66 -12.32 6.26
N GLU A 132 23.16 -13.42 5.69
CA GLU A 132 23.69 -14.79 5.90
C GLU A 132 24.65 -15.23 4.80
N SER A 133 24.72 -14.50 3.69
CA SER A 133 25.56 -14.78 2.53
C SER A 133 25.92 -13.48 1.81
N ASP A 134 26.95 -13.52 0.98
CA ASP A 134 27.33 -12.48 0.01
C ASP A 134 26.75 -12.76 -1.39
N PHE A 135 25.88 -13.77 -1.54
CA PHE A 135 25.25 -14.10 -2.81
C PHE A 135 24.42 -12.92 -3.36
N GLY A 136 24.69 -12.53 -4.61
CA GLY A 136 24.14 -11.32 -5.22
C GLY A 136 24.95 -10.05 -4.90
N GLY A 137 25.93 -10.12 -4.00
CA GLY A 137 26.89 -9.04 -3.76
C GLY A 137 26.24 -7.75 -3.26
N ASN A 138 26.68 -6.63 -3.82
CA ASN A 138 26.18 -5.31 -3.44
C ASN A 138 24.95 -4.89 -4.25
N PRO A 139 23.87 -4.42 -3.62
CA PRO A 139 22.69 -3.94 -4.35
C PRO A 139 22.99 -2.63 -5.10
N ASN A 140 22.35 -2.37 -6.25
CA ASN A 140 22.33 -0.99 -6.82
C ASN A 140 21.30 -0.10 -6.13
N PHE A 141 20.18 -0.67 -5.71
CA PHE A 141 19.06 0.04 -5.09
C PHE A 141 18.26 -0.88 -4.15
N TRP A 142 17.38 -0.27 -3.37
CA TRP A 142 16.25 -0.95 -2.73
C TRP A 142 14.97 -0.23 -3.08
N GLN A 143 14.13 -0.89 -3.85
CA GLN A 143 12.85 -0.39 -4.35
C GLN A 143 11.73 -0.89 -3.44
N VAL A 144 10.75 -0.03 -3.17
CA VAL A 144 9.65 -0.32 -2.20
C VAL A 144 8.27 0.04 -2.73
N LEU A 145 8.21 0.65 -3.90
CA LEU A 145 6.99 1.16 -4.53
C LEU A 145 7.24 1.43 -6.01
N GLU A 146 6.30 0.97 -6.82
CA GLU A 146 6.20 1.26 -8.23
C GLU A 146 4.72 1.36 -8.60
N TRP A 147 4.38 2.22 -9.57
CA TRP A 147 3.03 2.26 -10.14
C TRP A 147 2.95 1.34 -11.36
N ILE A 148 2.55 0.09 -11.13
CA ILE A 148 2.51 -0.94 -12.17
C ILE A 148 1.08 -1.16 -12.63
N LEU A 149 0.85 -1.00 -13.94
CA LEU A 149 -0.38 -1.43 -14.59
C LEU A 149 -0.23 -2.87 -15.08
N VAL A 150 -1.22 -3.70 -14.80
CA VAL A 150 -1.33 -5.06 -15.34
C VAL A 150 -2.47 -5.10 -16.34
N ASN A 151 -2.16 -5.58 -17.53
CA ASN A 151 -3.11 -5.76 -18.63
C ASN A 151 -3.34 -7.24 -18.86
N GLY A 152 -4.60 -7.65 -18.79
CA GLY A 152 -5.01 -8.98 -19.21
C GLY A 152 -4.88 -9.13 -20.72
N LYS A 153 -4.77 -10.38 -21.16
CA LYS A 153 -4.75 -10.76 -22.58
C LYS A 153 -5.86 -10.04 -23.35
N GLY A 154 -5.51 -9.44 -24.48
CA GLY A 154 -6.42 -8.69 -25.34
C GLY A 154 -6.58 -7.20 -24.98
N THR A 155 -5.89 -6.71 -23.95
CA THR A 155 -5.86 -5.28 -23.58
C THR A 155 -4.45 -4.74 -23.61
N THR A 156 -4.28 -3.44 -23.88
CA THR A 156 -2.97 -2.76 -23.79
C THR A 156 -3.04 -1.50 -22.92
N PRO A 157 -1.89 -1.01 -22.43
CA PRO A 157 -1.83 0.29 -21.75
C PRO A 157 -2.40 1.45 -22.59
N ASP A 158 -2.20 1.45 -23.92
CA ASP A 158 -2.71 2.50 -24.81
C ASP A 158 -4.26 2.58 -24.81
N GLU A 159 -4.90 1.42 -24.72
CA GLU A 159 -6.35 1.28 -24.68
C GLU A 159 -6.91 1.64 -23.29
N VAL A 160 -6.14 1.36 -22.24
CA VAL A 160 -6.59 1.44 -20.84
C VAL A 160 -6.28 2.78 -20.17
N LEU A 161 -5.10 3.37 -20.41
CA LEU A 161 -4.67 4.60 -19.76
C LEU A 161 -5.25 5.85 -20.45
N ASN A 162 -5.45 6.91 -19.69
CA ASN A 162 -5.66 8.23 -20.24
C ASN A 162 -4.37 8.71 -20.94
N ALA A 163 -4.42 8.97 -22.23
CA ALA A 163 -3.22 9.28 -23.02
C ALA A 163 -2.56 10.62 -22.65
N GLN A 164 -3.36 11.61 -22.21
CA GLN A 164 -2.87 12.94 -21.86
C GLN A 164 -2.41 13.04 -20.41
N GLU A 165 -2.99 12.23 -19.52
CA GLU A 165 -2.75 12.25 -18.09
C GLU A 165 -2.83 10.82 -17.56
N ALA A 166 -1.85 9.98 -17.90
CA ALA A 166 -1.83 8.57 -17.51
C ALA A 166 -1.48 8.38 -16.04
N TRP A 167 -0.64 9.27 -15.50
CA TRP A 167 -0.25 9.26 -14.10
C TRP A 167 -0.04 10.66 -13.57
N THR A 168 -0.39 10.86 -12.31
CA THR A 168 -0.14 12.11 -11.60
C THR A 168 0.44 11.86 -10.23
N LEU A 169 1.34 12.73 -9.80
CA LEU A 169 1.78 12.86 -8.42
C LEU A 169 1.44 14.25 -7.92
N GLN A 170 0.78 14.34 -6.76
CA GLN A 170 0.36 15.62 -6.20
C GLN A 170 0.66 15.72 -4.70
N ASN A 171 0.91 16.93 -4.20
CA ASN A 171 0.98 17.24 -2.77
C ASN A 171 -0.33 17.81 -2.22
N SER A 172 -0.43 18.02 -0.90
CA SER A 172 -1.65 18.57 -0.29
C SER A 172 -1.93 20.06 -0.63
N GLU A 173 -0.95 20.78 -1.18
CA GLU A 173 -1.06 22.18 -1.62
C GLU A 173 -1.64 22.33 -3.04
N GLY A 174 -1.84 21.23 -3.77
CA GLY A 174 -2.35 21.27 -5.15
C GLY A 174 -1.27 21.31 -6.23
N LYS A 175 0.01 21.29 -5.89
CA LYS A 175 1.10 21.14 -6.87
C LYS A 175 1.04 19.72 -7.44
N LYS A 176 1.11 19.60 -8.77
CA LYS A 176 0.86 18.36 -9.48
C LYS A 176 1.87 18.17 -10.61
N ILE A 177 2.48 16.99 -10.66
CA ILE A 177 3.18 16.43 -11.81
C ILE A 177 2.16 15.57 -12.56
N SER A 178 2.14 15.69 -13.89
CA SER A 178 1.27 14.90 -14.77
C SER A 178 2.10 14.34 -15.92
N LEU A 179 1.97 13.04 -16.17
CA LEU A 179 2.67 12.31 -17.22
C LEU A 179 1.67 11.73 -18.22
N PRO A 180 1.92 11.85 -19.53
CA PRO A 180 1.10 11.23 -20.56
C PRO A 180 1.39 9.73 -20.69
N TRP A 181 0.63 9.05 -21.55
CA TRP A 181 0.99 7.74 -22.08
C TRP A 181 0.98 7.77 -23.61
N PRO A 182 2.04 7.29 -24.30
CA PRO A 182 3.28 6.75 -23.75
C PRO A 182 4.10 7.75 -22.91
N LEU A 183 4.94 7.22 -22.02
CA LEU A 183 5.80 8.06 -21.17
C LEU A 183 6.84 8.83 -22.01
N PRO A 184 7.44 9.90 -21.47
CA PRO A 184 8.56 10.56 -22.13
C PRO A 184 9.73 9.59 -22.35
N THR A 185 10.35 9.64 -23.52
CA THR A 185 11.49 8.78 -23.83
C THR A 185 12.76 9.25 -23.11
N ASN A 186 13.54 8.32 -22.58
CA ASN A 186 14.86 8.62 -22.02
C ASN A 186 15.92 8.65 -23.15
N PRO A 187 16.50 9.80 -23.52
CA PRO A 187 17.44 9.90 -24.64
C PRO A 187 18.74 9.10 -24.43
N ASN A 188 19.06 8.71 -23.19
CA ASN A 188 20.26 7.96 -22.86
C ASN A 188 20.06 6.43 -22.83
N ASN A 189 18.81 5.94 -22.93
CA ASN A 189 18.44 4.51 -22.87
C ASN A 189 19.04 3.72 -21.68
N ASP A 190 19.33 4.38 -20.55
CA ASP A 190 20.03 3.82 -19.39
C ASP A 190 19.10 3.38 -18.24
N GLY A 191 17.84 3.06 -18.54
CA GLY A 191 16.83 2.69 -17.56
C GLY A 191 15.99 3.87 -17.12
N THR A 192 15.75 4.01 -15.81
CA THR A 192 14.87 5.03 -15.25
C THR A 192 15.56 6.38 -15.12
N ARG A 193 14.90 7.46 -15.56
CA ARG A 193 15.38 8.83 -15.37
C ARG A 193 14.93 9.38 -14.02
N PRO A 194 15.80 10.01 -13.19
CA PRO A 194 15.36 10.60 -11.93
C PRO A 194 14.26 11.65 -12.14
N LEU A 195 13.09 11.49 -11.52
CA LEU A 195 11.94 12.36 -11.73
C LEU A 195 12.23 13.83 -11.37
N CYS A 196 13.04 14.05 -10.33
CA CYS A 196 13.47 15.40 -9.92
C CYS A 196 14.39 16.10 -10.93
N SER A 197 14.94 15.38 -11.92
CA SER A 197 15.66 16.00 -13.04
C SER A 197 14.73 16.61 -14.09
N VAL A 198 13.45 16.23 -14.07
CA VAL A 198 12.39 16.74 -14.94
C VAL A 198 11.51 17.74 -14.17
N PHE A 199 11.17 17.40 -12.93
CA PHE A 199 10.29 18.16 -12.05
C PHE A 199 11.01 18.45 -10.73
N PRO A 200 11.94 19.42 -10.69
CA PRO A 200 12.78 19.69 -9.52
C PRO A 200 11.99 20.10 -8.27
N GLU A 201 10.76 20.61 -8.43
CA GLU A 201 9.87 21.02 -7.34
C GLU A 201 9.46 19.86 -6.42
N ILE A 202 9.53 18.60 -6.90
CA ILE A 202 9.22 17.41 -6.09
C ILE A 202 10.10 17.31 -4.84
N SER A 203 11.30 17.91 -4.87
CA SER A 203 12.22 17.89 -3.75
C SER A 203 11.70 18.58 -2.50
N ASP A 204 10.79 19.54 -2.70
CA ASP A 204 10.27 20.41 -1.66
C ASP A 204 8.94 19.87 -1.10
N TRP A 205 8.39 18.81 -1.69
CA TRP A 205 7.12 18.23 -1.26
C TRP A 205 7.30 17.38 -0.01
N ASN A 206 6.27 17.36 0.84
CA ASN A 206 6.24 16.54 2.05
C ASN A 206 5.21 15.41 1.98
N GLU A 207 4.31 15.44 1.00
CA GLU A 207 3.33 14.38 0.78
C GLU A 207 3.24 14.05 -0.70
N TYR A 208 2.91 12.80 -0.98
CA TYR A 208 2.91 12.22 -2.31
C TYR A 208 1.61 11.44 -2.52
N ILE A 209 0.73 11.97 -3.38
CA ILE A 209 -0.52 11.34 -3.80
C ILE A 209 -0.34 10.93 -5.26
N GLY A 210 0.05 9.69 -5.49
CA GLY A 210 0.23 9.11 -6.82
C GLY A 210 -1.07 8.46 -7.31
N ARG A 211 -1.48 8.73 -8.53
CA ARG A 211 -2.71 8.21 -9.13
C ARG A 211 -2.46 7.80 -10.59
N VAL A 212 -2.89 6.59 -10.95
CA VAL A 212 -2.93 6.12 -12.33
C VAL A 212 -4.33 6.39 -12.87
N HIS A 213 -4.44 7.01 -14.03
CA HIS A 213 -5.73 7.34 -14.62
C HIS A 213 -6.09 6.34 -15.71
N VAL A 214 -7.06 5.51 -15.42
CA VAL A 214 -7.59 4.47 -16.30
C VAL A 214 -8.95 4.88 -16.84
N LYS A 215 -9.22 4.58 -18.11
CA LYS A 215 -10.50 4.89 -18.77
C LYS A 215 -11.60 3.99 -18.23
N ASP A 216 -12.79 4.56 -18.07
CA ASP A 216 -14.05 3.87 -17.73
C ASP A 216 -13.98 2.98 -16.48
N ARG A 217 -13.06 3.28 -15.56
CA ARG A 217 -12.77 2.49 -14.37
C ARG A 217 -12.32 3.40 -13.22
N PRO A 218 -12.39 2.92 -11.97
CA PRO A 218 -11.79 3.58 -10.81
C PRO A 218 -10.28 3.72 -10.97
N ASN A 219 -9.77 4.90 -10.66
CA ASN A 219 -8.34 5.20 -10.74
C ASN A 219 -7.61 4.67 -9.51
N PRO A 220 -6.64 3.75 -9.65
CA PRO A 220 -5.83 3.31 -8.54
C PRO A 220 -4.91 4.43 -8.02
N TYR A 221 -4.59 4.37 -6.74
CA TYR A 221 -3.76 5.35 -6.08
C TYR A 221 -2.83 4.75 -5.03
N VAL A 222 -1.77 5.50 -4.73
CA VAL A 222 -0.85 5.28 -3.62
C VAL A 222 -0.56 6.61 -2.95
N ILE A 223 -0.66 6.66 -1.62
CA ILE A 223 -0.38 7.85 -0.80
C ILE A 223 0.66 7.52 0.25
N PHE A 224 1.66 8.38 0.37
CA PHE A 224 2.65 8.33 1.45
C PHE A 224 3.22 9.73 1.73
N VAL A 225 4.05 9.84 2.77
CA VAL A 225 4.58 11.11 3.27
C VAL A 225 6.09 11.07 3.42
N LYS A 226 6.73 12.22 3.26
CA LYS A 226 8.15 12.44 3.52
C LYS A 226 8.42 12.55 5.03
N ASP A 227 8.11 11.49 5.74
CA ASP A 227 8.36 11.33 7.18
C ASP A 227 9.03 9.98 7.39
N LYS A 228 10.31 10.00 7.80
CA LYS A 228 11.11 8.78 7.97
C LYS A 228 10.56 7.82 9.04
N ARG A 229 9.60 8.24 9.87
CA ARG A 229 8.90 7.37 10.83
C ARG A 229 7.84 6.48 10.16
N ILE A 230 7.30 6.92 9.02
CA ILE A 230 6.22 6.26 8.27
C ILE A 230 6.77 5.67 6.97
N PHE A 231 7.66 6.41 6.30
CA PHE A 231 8.30 6.04 5.05
C PHE A 231 9.80 6.39 5.16
N PRO A 232 10.64 5.48 5.69
CA PRO A 232 12.09 5.65 5.69
C PRO A 232 12.64 5.84 4.27
N PHE A 233 13.60 6.75 4.08
CA PHE A 233 14.27 6.96 2.80
C PHE A 233 15.67 7.55 3.01
N GLN A 234 16.53 7.37 2.01
CA GLN A 234 17.80 8.07 1.88
C GLN A 234 17.65 9.31 0.99
N PRO A 235 18.41 10.39 1.25
CA PRO A 235 18.41 11.57 0.39
C PRO A 235 18.62 11.19 -1.08
N CYS A 236 17.92 11.88 -1.98
CA CYS A 236 17.92 11.57 -3.39
C CYS A 236 19.33 11.67 -3.97
N VAL A 237 19.81 10.56 -4.53
CA VAL A 237 21.18 10.45 -5.06
C VAL A 237 21.40 11.36 -6.27
N ALA A 238 20.33 11.67 -7.02
CA ALA A 238 20.41 12.42 -8.27
C ALA A 238 20.59 13.93 -8.06
N CYS A 239 20.05 14.49 -6.98
CA CYS A 239 20.11 15.94 -6.72
C CYS A 239 20.67 16.31 -5.32
N GLY A 240 20.93 15.31 -4.47
CA GLY A 240 21.44 15.49 -3.11
C GLY A 240 20.45 16.05 -2.09
N LYS A 241 19.19 16.31 -2.48
CA LYS A 241 18.18 16.89 -1.58
C LYS A 241 17.48 15.82 -0.73
N ASN A 242 16.92 16.26 0.40
CA ASN A 242 16.22 15.39 1.35
C ASN A 242 14.80 15.05 0.88
N HIS A 243 14.68 14.14 -0.08
CA HIS A 243 13.46 13.49 -0.53
C HIS A 243 13.79 12.08 -1.07
N PRO A 244 12.82 11.14 -1.12
CA PRO A 244 13.06 9.82 -1.70
C PRO A 244 13.41 9.93 -3.19
N TYR A 245 14.16 8.94 -3.68
CA TYR A 245 14.44 8.82 -5.10
C TYR A 245 13.19 8.32 -5.84
N PHE A 246 12.90 8.92 -6.99
CA PHE A 246 11.85 8.49 -7.91
C PHE A 246 12.45 8.31 -9.30
N GLY A 247 12.31 7.13 -9.90
CA GLY A 247 12.70 6.82 -11.26
C GLY A 247 11.51 6.87 -12.20
N LEU A 248 11.61 7.64 -13.27
CA LEU A 248 10.66 7.67 -14.38
C LEU A 248 11.07 6.62 -15.42
N PHE A 249 10.18 5.66 -15.70
CA PHE A 249 10.43 4.65 -16.72
C PHE A 249 10.35 5.22 -18.15
N ASP A 250 11.08 4.60 -19.06
CA ASP A 250 11.17 5.00 -20.47
C ASP A 250 9.91 4.60 -21.26
N GLY A 251 9.31 5.55 -21.99
CA GLY A 251 8.08 5.29 -22.74
C GLY A 251 8.23 4.47 -24.01
N ALA A 252 9.44 4.29 -24.55
CA ALA A 252 9.63 3.51 -25.77
C ALA A 252 9.62 1.98 -25.55
N ASN A 253 9.76 1.51 -24.30
CA ASN A 253 10.28 0.15 -24.06
C ASN A 253 9.82 -0.51 -22.74
N ASN A 254 8.61 -0.19 -22.28
CA ASN A 254 8.20 -0.48 -20.91
C ASN A 254 6.89 -1.30 -20.82
N ILE A 255 6.85 -2.38 -21.60
CA ILE A 255 5.75 -3.34 -21.59
C ILE A 255 6.35 -4.75 -21.59
N TYR A 256 6.08 -5.49 -20.53
CA TYR A 256 6.79 -6.70 -20.19
C TYR A 256 5.87 -7.91 -20.12
N LYS A 257 6.41 -9.07 -20.49
CA LYS A 257 5.68 -10.36 -20.51
C LYS A 257 6.17 -11.40 -19.51
N HIS A 258 7.24 -11.09 -18.78
CA HIS A 258 7.78 -12.00 -17.78
C HIS A 258 6.89 -12.09 -16.52
N TRP A 259 5.84 -11.27 -16.41
CA TRP A 259 4.81 -11.31 -15.37
C TRP A 259 3.54 -10.57 -15.87
N PRO A 260 2.31 -10.90 -15.44
CA PRO A 260 1.91 -12.07 -14.64
C PRO A 260 1.60 -13.28 -15.53
N ALA A 261 1.06 -14.35 -14.94
CA ALA A 261 0.48 -15.52 -15.60
C ALA A 261 1.44 -16.38 -16.45
N THR A 262 2.73 -16.10 -16.41
CA THR A 262 3.77 -16.86 -17.10
C THR A 262 4.63 -17.65 -16.10
N ASP A 263 5.04 -18.83 -16.54
CA ASP A 263 6.00 -19.69 -15.83
C ASP A 263 7.41 -19.60 -16.49
N MET A 264 7.66 -18.52 -17.25
CA MET A 264 8.95 -18.24 -17.90
C MET A 264 10.09 -18.15 -16.87
N GLU A 265 11.21 -18.83 -17.14
CA GLU A 265 12.41 -18.83 -16.29
C GLU A 265 13.71 -18.51 -17.07
N ASP A 266 13.64 -18.33 -18.40
CA ASP A 266 14.76 -18.13 -19.31
C ASP A 266 15.06 -16.64 -19.59
N PHE A 267 15.08 -15.81 -18.54
CA PHE A 267 15.42 -14.39 -18.62
C PHE A 267 16.27 -13.95 -17.42
N ILE A 268 17.01 -12.85 -17.59
CA ILE A 268 17.78 -12.19 -16.54
C ILE A 268 17.22 -10.76 -16.50
N LEU A 269 16.69 -10.34 -15.35
CA LEU A 269 16.01 -9.06 -15.12
C LEU A 269 14.59 -8.97 -15.69
N ALA A 270 14.40 -8.84 -17.01
CA ALA A 270 13.05 -8.72 -17.58
C ALA A 270 12.95 -9.27 -19.01
N ALA A 271 11.74 -9.70 -19.40
CA ALA A 271 11.39 -10.02 -20.79
C ALA A 271 10.31 -9.06 -21.32
N LYS A 272 10.59 -8.44 -22.47
CA LYS A 272 9.67 -7.51 -23.16
C LYS A 272 8.57 -8.24 -23.91
N ALA A 273 7.37 -7.63 -23.96
CA ALA A 273 6.23 -8.18 -24.69
C ALA A 273 6.39 -8.07 -26.21
N ASN A 274 6.98 -6.97 -26.71
CA ASN A 274 7.15 -6.67 -28.13
C ASN A 274 5.84 -6.93 -28.92
N GLU A 275 5.90 -7.69 -30.01
CA GLU A 275 4.74 -8.03 -30.84
C GLU A 275 3.67 -8.87 -30.12
N ASN A 276 3.96 -9.50 -28.97
CA ASN A 276 3.01 -10.35 -28.24
C ASN A 276 2.08 -9.57 -27.31
N ILE A 277 2.14 -8.24 -27.26
CA ILE A 277 1.45 -7.40 -26.25
C ILE A 277 -0.05 -7.70 -26.09
N LYS A 278 -0.75 -8.13 -27.15
CA LYS A 278 -2.18 -8.46 -27.08
C LYS A 278 -2.49 -9.93 -26.82
N ASP A 279 -1.50 -10.82 -26.97
CA ASP A 279 -1.72 -12.27 -26.96
C ASP A 279 -1.55 -12.91 -25.58
N ILE A 280 -0.97 -12.16 -24.64
CA ILE A 280 -0.60 -12.58 -23.29
C ILE A 280 -0.93 -11.49 -22.28
N ALA A 281 -0.93 -11.84 -20.99
CA ALA A 281 -0.94 -10.82 -19.95
C ALA A 281 0.40 -10.08 -19.93
N THR A 282 0.36 -8.77 -19.68
CA THR A 282 1.55 -7.93 -19.59
C THR A 282 1.48 -7.04 -18.36
N HIS A 283 2.62 -6.46 -18.00
CA HIS A 283 2.66 -5.31 -17.11
C HIS A 283 3.48 -4.16 -17.69
N SER A 284 3.20 -2.97 -17.19
CA SER A 284 3.87 -1.72 -17.54
C SER A 284 4.15 -0.90 -16.31
N CYS A 285 5.40 -0.50 -16.16
CA CYS A 285 5.89 0.33 -15.08
C CYS A 285 5.57 1.80 -15.39
N ILE A 286 5.49 2.70 -14.42
CA ILE A 286 5.32 4.15 -14.71
C ILE A 286 6.40 4.96 -14.03
N VAL A 287 6.41 4.88 -12.71
CA VAL A 287 7.39 5.53 -11.84
C VAL A 287 7.69 4.55 -10.71
N ASP A 288 8.93 4.49 -10.26
CA ASP A 288 9.35 3.83 -9.02
C ASP A 288 9.59 4.84 -7.88
N CYS A 289 9.76 4.31 -6.67
CA CYS A 289 10.23 5.03 -5.50
C CYS A 289 11.12 4.12 -4.65
N ASN A 290 12.36 4.55 -4.46
CA ASN A 290 13.38 3.75 -3.79
C ASN A 290 13.62 4.23 -2.35
N TYR A 291 13.88 3.29 -1.45
CA TYR A 291 14.52 3.60 -0.16
C TYR A 291 15.89 4.23 -0.40
N THR A 292 16.69 3.61 -1.27
CA THR A 292 18.00 4.09 -1.68
C THR A 292 18.30 3.65 -3.11
N SER A 293 19.00 4.50 -3.87
CA SER A 293 19.61 4.15 -5.16
C SER A 293 21.12 4.35 -5.10
N ILE A 294 21.69 4.26 -3.89
CA ILE A 294 23.12 4.33 -3.63
C ILE A 294 23.65 2.89 -3.65
N PRO A 295 24.61 2.56 -4.54
CA PRO A 295 25.18 1.23 -4.57
C PRO A 295 25.74 0.80 -3.21
N ALA A 296 25.57 -0.47 -2.88
CA ALA A 296 25.92 -1.11 -1.60
C ALA A 296 25.11 -0.66 -0.37
N ASP A 297 24.33 0.41 -0.46
CA ASP A 297 23.49 0.88 0.66
C ASP A 297 22.30 -0.04 0.89
N ARG A 298 21.87 -0.16 2.15
CA ARG A 298 20.88 -1.15 2.59
C ARG A 298 19.97 -0.58 3.68
N PRO A 299 18.66 -0.89 3.66
CA PRO A 299 17.80 -0.62 4.80
C PRO A 299 18.25 -1.41 6.02
N HIS A 300 17.92 -0.91 7.21
CA HIS A 300 18.12 -1.67 8.44
C HIS A 300 17.27 -2.95 8.44
N ARG A 301 17.72 -3.99 9.16
CA ARG A 301 16.95 -5.22 9.36
C ARG A 301 16.31 -5.20 10.77
N PRO A 302 14.97 -5.15 10.92
CA PRO A 302 13.97 -4.84 9.90
C PRO A 302 13.84 -3.33 9.62
N THR A 303 13.22 -2.98 8.50
CA THR A 303 12.72 -1.62 8.19
C THR A 303 11.27 -1.72 7.71
N SER A 304 10.44 -0.70 7.97
CA SER A 304 9.03 -0.72 7.54
C SER A 304 8.57 0.56 6.86
N TRP A 305 7.69 0.41 5.87
CA TRP A 305 7.05 1.50 5.12
C TRP A 305 5.54 1.35 5.18
N LEU A 306 4.84 2.48 5.30
CA LEU A 306 3.39 2.54 5.28
C LEU A 306 2.90 3.36 4.10
N PHE A 307 1.84 2.87 3.46
CA PHE A 307 1.17 3.50 2.33
C PHE A 307 -0.34 3.40 2.52
N LEU A 308 -1.08 4.39 2.04
CA LEU A 308 -2.49 4.16 1.71
C LEU A 308 -2.58 3.78 0.24
N THR A 309 -3.38 2.76 -0.07
CA THR A 309 -3.60 2.31 -1.44
C THR A 309 -5.06 1.88 -1.62
N GLY A 310 -5.52 1.92 -2.87
CA GLY A 310 -6.91 1.66 -3.23
C GLY A 310 -7.17 2.08 -4.66
N ALA A 311 -8.44 2.12 -5.03
CA ALA A 311 -8.91 2.78 -6.24
C ALA A 311 -10.06 3.72 -5.91
N THR A 312 -10.31 4.70 -6.78
CA THR A 312 -11.39 5.66 -6.56
C THR A 312 -11.86 6.34 -7.84
N ASN A 313 -13.18 6.60 -7.90
CA ASN A 313 -13.82 7.49 -8.89
C ASN A 313 -13.86 8.94 -8.39
N GLU A 314 -13.53 9.18 -7.13
CA GLU A 314 -13.62 10.50 -6.50
C GLU A 314 -12.56 11.47 -7.04
N PRO A 315 -12.79 12.79 -6.94
CA PRO A 315 -11.79 13.80 -7.31
C PRO A 315 -10.57 13.74 -6.37
N THR A 316 -9.44 14.30 -6.82
CA THR A 316 -8.19 14.29 -6.05
C THR A 316 -8.31 14.97 -4.67
N SER A 317 -9.24 15.91 -4.49
CA SER A 317 -9.53 16.51 -3.18
C SER A 317 -9.93 15.47 -2.11
N SER A 318 -10.60 14.39 -2.50
CA SER A 318 -10.93 13.29 -1.59
C SER A 318 -9.67 12.59 -1.06
N LEU A 319 -8.67 12.37 -1.92
CA LEU A 319 -7.38 11.75 -1.57
C LEU A 319 -6.53 12.68 -0.70
N VAL A 320 -6.57 13.99 -0.95
CA VAL A 320 -5.94 15.00 -0.07
C VAL A 320 -6.56 14.95 1.33
N ASN A 321 -7.89 14.87 1.43
CA ASN A 321 -8.55 14.79 2.72
C ASN A 321 -8.24 13.46 3.43
N LEU A 322 -8.16 12.35 2.68
CA LEU A 322 -7.75 11.04 3.22
C LEU A 322 -6.32 11.06 3.77
N LEU A 323 -5.37 11.61 3.01
CA LEU A 323 -4.00 11.82 3.45
C LEU A 323 -3.95 12.62 4.75
N LYS A 324 -4.65 13.77 4.79
CA LYS A 324 -4.68 14.65 5.97
C LYS A 324 -5.27 13.94 7.19
N SER A 325 -6.36 13.21 7.00
CA SER A 325 -6.99 12.41 8.07
C SER A 325 -6.07 11.33 8.64
N TRP A 326 -5.30 10.65 7.78
CA TRP A 326 -4.40 9.57 8.21
C TRP A 326 -3.13 10.10 8.87
N TYR A 327 -2.53 11.15 8.31
CA TYR A 327 -1.26 11.69 8.78
C TYR A 327 -1.40 12.62 9.99
N ASN A 328 -2.56 13.27 10.15
CA ASN A 328 -2.87 14.17 11.27
C ASN A 328 -4.05 13.63 12.10
N PRO A 329 -3.87 12.51 12.83
CA PRO A 329 -4.93 11.95 13.64
C PRO A 329 -5.40 12.96 14.71
N ALA A 330 -6.67 12.85 15.08
CA ALA A 330 -7.25 13.64 16.14
C ALA A 330 -6.55 13.40 17.48
N VAL A 331 -6.59 14.42 18.34
CA VAL A 331 -6.24 14.23 19.75
C VAL A 331 -7.41 13.54 20.44
N ILE A 332 -7.11 12.53 21.25
CA ILE A 332 -8.10 11.82 22.06
C ILE A 332 -7.93 12.24 23.52
N GLN A 333 -9.04 12.50 24.19
CA GLN A 333 -9.10 12.66 25.64
C GLN A 333 -10.15 11.71 26.21
N THR A 334 -9.73 10.85 27.11
CA THR A 334 -10.55 9.84 27.80
C THR A 334 -11.02 10.33 29.17
N GLY A 335 -10.39 11.39 29.72
CA GLY A 335 -10.58 11.82 31.10
C GLY A 335 -9.73 11.04 32.11
N PHE A 336 -8.97 10.05 31.64
CA PHE A 336 -8.06 9.22 32.42
C PHE A 336 -6.59 9.54 32.13
N GLU A 337 -6.31 10.59 31.36
CA GLU A 337 -4.96 11.14 31.23
C GLU A 337 -4.50 11.69 32.57
N SER A 338 -3.31 11.30 33.01
CA SER A 338 -2.70 11.90 34.20
C SER A 338 -1.88 13.13 33.83
N HIS A 339 -1.89 14.16 34.67
CA HIS A 339 -0.95 15.29 34.59
C HIS A 339 0.45 14.92 35.10
N GLY A 340 0.87 13.66 34.93
CA GLY A 340 2.17 13.18 35.36
C GLY A 340 3.31 13.85 34.59
N ASN A 341 4.54 13.68 35.09
CA ASN A 341 5.73 14.34 34.55
C ASN A 341 6.18 13.81 33.17
N LEU A 342 5.57 12.73 32.66
CA LEU A 342 5.89 12.14 31.37
C LEU A 342 4.68 12.26 30.41
N PRO A 343 4.90 12.74 29.17
CA PRO A 343 3.85 12.76 28.15
C PRO A 343 3.23 11.38 27.92
N GLY A 344 1.90 11.32 27.81
CA GLY A 344 1.16 10.09 27.48
C GLY A 344 0.82 9.18 28.66
N MET A 345 1.12 9.56 29.90
CA MET A 345 0.68 8.78 31.07
C MET A 345 -0.85 8.82 31.22
N SER A 346 -1.49 7.65 31.16
CA SER A 346 -2.92 7.46 31.43
C SER A 346 -3.12 6.34 32.45
N GLN A 347 -4.12 6.49 33.32
CA GLN A 347 -4.46 5.53 34.36
C GLN A 347 -5.96 5.54 34.65
N GLY A 348 -6.56 4.36 34.74
CA GLY A 348 -7.98 4.19 35.04
C GLY A 348 -8.64 3.12 34.19
N GLN A 349 -9.96 3.24 34.01
CA GLN A 349 -10.77 2.23 33.32
C GLN A 349 -10.59 2.24 31.80
N ILE A 350 -10.16 3.37 31.23
CA ILE A 350 -9.96 3.53 29.79
C ILE A 350 -8.55 4.10 29.59
N ILE A 351 -7.74 3.42 28.79
CA ILE A 351 -6.40 3.86 28.41
C ILE A 351 -6.39 4.04 26.90
N TYR A 352 -6.03 5.24 26.43
CA TYR A 352 -5.73 5.48 25.02
C TYR A 352 -4.25 5.18 24.75
N GLU A 353 -3.98 4.29 23.80
CA GLU A 353 -2.64 3.78 23.49
C GLU A 353 -2.04 4.40 22.22
N GLY A 354 -2.70 5.42 21.68
CA GLY A 354 -2.25 6.15 20.52
C GLY A 354 -2.92 5.73 19.21
N TYR A 355 -2.44 6.33 18.13
CA TYR A 355 -2.91 6.09 16.78
C TYR A 355 -1.96 5.14 16.04
N ALA A 356 -2.46 3.98 15.64
CA ALA A 356 -1.71 2.99 14.89
C ALA A 356 -1.77 3.31 13.39
N PHE A 357 -0.77 4.01 12.86
CA PHE A 357 -0.71 4.40 11.45
C PHE A 357 -0.84 3.22 10.48
N SER A 358 -0.26 2.05 10.82
CA SER A 358 -0.35 0.82 10.01
C SER A 358 -1.75 0.21 9.94
N GLU A 359 -2.66 0.68 10.78
CA GLU A 359 -4.03 0.21 10.87
C GLU A 359 -5.03 1.38 10.75
N MET A 360 -4.62 2.62 10.51
CA MET A 360 -5.52 3.79 10.52
C MET A 360 -6.44 3.88 11.77
N ALA A 361 -6.02 3.34 12.91
CA ALA A 361 -6.90 3.09 14.04
C ALA A 361 -6.43 3.74 15.34
N TYR A 362 -7.37 4.26 16.11
CA TYR A 362 -7.17 4.71 17.48
C TYR A 362 -7.28 3.49 18.41
N ARG A 363 -6.21 3.23 19.18
CA ARG A 363 -6.15 2.05 20.06
C ARG A 363 -6.51 2.40 21.49
N PHE A 364 -7.35 1.56 22.07
CA PHE A 364 -7.77 1.66 23.45
C PHE A 364 -7.57 0.32 24.15
N ARG A 365 -7.37 0.40 25.45
CA ARG A 365 -7.50 -0.72 26.37
C ARG A 365 -8.48 -0.33 27.45
N LYS A 366 -9.47 -1.19 27.70
CA LYS A 366 -10.46 -0.96 28.74
C LYS A 366 -10.37 -1.98 29.87
N TYR A 367 -10.89 -1.60 31.03
CA TYR A 367 -11.03 -2.45 32.21
C TYR A 367 -12.45 -2.34 32.76
N GLY A 368 -13.01 -3.47 33.18
CA GLY A 368 -14.39 -3.55 33.66
C GLY A 368 -15.38 -3.82 32.52
N ASP A 369 -16.44 -3.03 32.49
CA ASP A 369 -17.57 -3.21 31.57
C ASP A 369 -17.19 -2.94 30.10
N ASP A 370 -18.01 -3.42 29.18
CA ASP A 370 -17.91 -3.15 27.75
C ASP A 370 -18.42 -1.75 27.43
N ARG A 371 -17.63 -0.75 27.86
CA ARG A 371 -17.93 0.67 27.75
C ARG A 371 -16.65 1.49 27.62
N ILE A 372 -16.58 2.37 26.61
CA ILE A 372 -15.61 3.46 26.55
C ILE A 372 -16.28 4.78 26.19
N GLN A 373 -15.87 5.87 26.84
CA GLN A 373 -16.26 7.23 26.49
C GLN A 373 -15.00 8.08 26.32
N PHE A 374 -14.95 8.88 25.27
CA PHE A 374 -13.83 9.77 25.00
C PHE A 374 -14.27 10.94 24.13
N ARG A 375 -13.47 12.00 24.12
CA ARG A 375 -13.60 13.15 23.22
C ARG A 375 -12.52 13.08 22.16
N MET A 376 -12.94 13.20 20.92
CA MET A 376 -12.08 13.34 19.77
C MET A 376 -11.99 14.82 19.39
N PHE A 377 -10.77 15.33 19.24
CA PHE A 377 -10.47 16.69 18.82
C PHE A 377 -9.73 16.65 17.47
N PRO A 378 -10.46 16.73 16.34
CA PRO A 378 -9.86 16.75 15.01
C PRO A 378 -8.90 17.92 14.84
N LYS A 379 -7.68 17.65 14.37
CA LYS A 379 -6.75 18.69 13.87
C LYS A 379 -6.99 18.99 12.39
N GLU A 380 -7.31 17.94 11.67
CA GLU A 380 -7.85 17.91 10.31
C GLU A 380 -9.12 17.06 10.35
N SER A 381 -9.92 17.08 9.28
CA SER A 381 -11.11 16.22 9.21
C SER A 381 -10.72 14.75 9.38
N VAL A 382 -11.36 14.03 10.31
CA VAL A 382 -11.15 12.58 10.48
C VAL A 382 -12.17 11.84 9.63
N ILE A 383 -11.68 11.12 8.62
CA ILE A 383 -12.48 10.33 7.70
C ILE A 383 -12.55 8.90 8.20
N ASN A 384 -13.77 8.43 8.37
CA ASN A 384 -14.12 7.06 8.73
C ASN A 384 -13.29 6.49 9.89
N PRO A 385 -13.36 7.09 11.10
CA PRO A 385 -12.48 6.70 12.19
C PRO A 385 -12.64 5.22 12.54
N VAL A 386 -11.51 4.59 12.86
CA VAL A 386 -11.42 3.19 13.29
C VAL A 386 -10.97 3.14 14.74
N PHE A 387 -11.67 2.35 15.55
CA PHE A 387 -11.35 2.11 16.95
C PHE A 387 -11.01 0.64 17.14
N ILE A 388 -9.88 0.36 17.81
CA ILE A 388 -9.52 -0.98 18.27
C ILE A 388 -9.51 -0.94 19.79
N ILE A 389 -10.36 -1.73 20.43
CA ILE A 389 -10.61 -1.69 21.87
C ILE A 389 -10.31 -3.06 22.46
N SER A 390 -9.20 -3.14 23.17
CA SER A 390 -8.73 -4.38 23.79
C SER A 390 -9.54 -4.71 25.04
N ASN A 391 -9.69 -6.02 25.32
CA ASN A 391 -10.46 -6.59 26.45
C ASN A 391 -11.97 -6.36 26.35
N TRP A 392 -12.53 -6.43 25.14
CA TRP A 392 -13.98 -6.33 24.91
C TRP A 392 -14.62 -7.72 24.89
N LYS A 393 -15.71 -7.92 25.65
CA LYS A 393 -16.24 -9.27 25.93
C LYS A 393 -17.47 -9.62 25.11
N THR A 394 -18.31 -8.65 24.74
CA THR A 394 -19.54 -8.87 23.98
C THR A 394 -19.32 -8.69 22.48
N PRO A 395 -20.05 -9.41 21.61
CA PRO A 395 -20.01 -9.16 20.18
C PRO A 395 -20.71 -7.86 19.77
N ASP A 396 -21.66 -7.40 20.58
CA ASP A 396 -22.48 -6.23 20.30
C ASP A 396 -21.81 -4.94 20.78
N VAL A 397 -22.01 -3.87 20.01
CA VAL A 397 -21.63 -2.50 20.36
C VAL A 397 -22.68 -1.54 19.80
N LYS A 398 -23.05 -0.55 20.62
CA LYS A 398 -23.80 0.64 20.24
C LYS A 398 -22.85 1.83 20.24
N VAL A 399 -22.89 2.62 19.17
CA VAL A 399 -22.07 3.84 19.04
C VAL A 399 -22.97 5.06 19.25
N ARG A 400 -22.53 6.01 20.08
CA ARG A 400 -23.17 7.32 20.23
C ARG A 400 -22.17 8.44 19.93
N LEU A 401 -22.66 9.50 19.30
CA LEU A 401 -21.93 10.73 19.01
C LEU A 401 -22.67 11.89 19.67
N ASN A 402 -22.00 12.63 20.57
CA ASN A 402 -22.58 13.76 21.30
C ASN A 402 -23.93 13.41 22.00
N GLY A 403 -24.04 12.19 22.52
CA GLY A 403 -25.24 11.67 23.19
C GLY A 403 -26.29 11.03 22.26
N GLU A 404 -26.21 11.28 20.95
CA GLU A 404 -27.13 10.72 19.97
C GLU A 404 -26.68 9.32 19.53
N THR A 405 -27.61 8.37 19.46
CA THR A 405 -27.32 7.00 19.00
C THR A 405 -27.11 6.99 17.49
N LEU A 406 -25.97 6.46 17.06
CA LEU A 406 -25.63 6.37 15.65
C LEU A 406 -26.38 5.23 14.95
N SER A 407 -26.75 5.49 13.70
CA SER A 407 -27.36 4.53 12.77
C SER A 407 -26.59 3.18 12.76
N PRO A 408 -27.11 1.95 13.00
CA PRO A 408 -26.32 0.73 12.78
C PRO A 408 -25.75 0.57 11.36
N GLU A 409 -26.33 1.23 10.36
CA GLU A 409 -25.80 1.30 9.00
C GLU A 409 -24.58 2.22 8.85
N LEU A 410 -24.36 3.14 9.80
CA LEU A 410 -23.26 4.12 9.79
C LEU A 410 -22.02 3.64 10.56
N TYR A 411 -22.00 2.39 11.03
CA TYR A 411 -20.79 1.78 11.56
C TYR A 411 -20.80 0.28 11.33
N ARG A 412 -19.63 -0.33 11.38
CA ARG A 412 -19.43 -1.76 11.29
C ARG A 412 -18.50 -2.20 12.40
N SER A 413 -18.81 -3.33 13.02
CA SER A 413 -18.00 -3.86 14.12
C SER A 413 -17.68 -5.33 13.94
N GLN A 414 -16.54 -5.76 14.47
CA GLN A 414 -16.17 -7.17 14.54
C GLN A 414 -15.29 -7.45 15.75
N ILE A 415 -15.33 -8.69 16.25
CA ILE A 415 -14.44 -9.17 17.29
C ILE A 415 -13.23 -9.88 16.65
N GLU A 416 -12.04 -9.48 17.04
CA GLU A 416 -10.76 -10.07 16.61
C GLU A 416 -9.98 -10.60 17.82
N GLY A 417 -10.27 -11.83 18.25
CA GLY A 417 -9.75 -12.33 19.53
C GLY A 417 -10.46 -11.63 20.69
N ASP A 418 -9.72 -10.90 21.53
CA ASP A 418 -10.27 -10.11 22.64
C ASP A 418 -10.46 -8.62 22.29
N ASP A 419 -10.21 -8.24 21.04
CA ASP A 419 -10.30 -6.87 20.55
C ASP A 419 -11.63 -6.63 19.82
N LEU A 420 -12.35 -5.57 20.19
CA LEU A 420 -13.43 -5.02 19.36
C LEU A 420 -12.84 -4.03 18.36
N VAL A 421 -13.14 -4.24 17.08
CA VAL A 421 -12.84 -3.27 16.01
C VAL A 421 -14.14 -2.60 15.58
N VAL A 422 -14.18 -1.28 15.56
CA VAL A 422 -15.32 -0.48 15.07
C VAL A 422 -14.84 0.48 14.00
N TRP A 423 -15.41 0.38 12.80
CA TRP A 423 -15.25 1.34 11.70
C TRP A 423 -16.51 2.18 11.60
N VAL A 424 -16.40 3.51 11.60
CA VAL A 424 -17.56 4.42 11.59
C VAL A 424 -17.61 5.18 10.27
N GLU A 425 -18.72 5.13 9.53
CA GLU A 425 -18.92 5.84 8.25
C GLU A 425 -19.29 7.31 8.47
N LYS A 426 -18.32 8.11 8.92
CA LYS A 426 -18.50 9.54 9.22
C LYS A 426 -17.24 10.34 8.90
N VAL A 427 -17.44 11.62 8.58
CA VAL A 427 -16.40 12.64 8.61
C VAL A 427 -16.57 13.47 9.89
N ILE A 428 -15.56 13.48 10.76
CA ILE A 428 -15.56 14.22 12.02
C ILE A 428 -14.72 15.49 11.83
N THR A 429 -15.37 16.65 11.83
CA THR A 429 -14.74 17.96 11.58
C THR A 429 -14.69 18.85 12.82
N GLN A 430 -15.42 18.49 13.87
CA GLN A 430 -15.51 19.23 15.13
C GLN A 430 -15.27 18.29 16.29
N THR A 431 -14.97 18.86 17.46
CA THR A 431 -14.89 18.12 18.71
C THR A 431 -16.16 17.29 18.89
N THR A 432 -15.97 15.98 19.05
CA THR A 432 -17.07 15.02 19.13
C THR A 432 -16.82 14.09 20.29
N GLU A 433 -17.83 13.93 21.13
CA GLU A 433 -17.83 12.93 22.19
C GLU A 433 -18.33 11.60 21.63
N PHE A 434 -17.52 10.57 21.78
CA PHE A 434 -17.85 9.20 21.44
C PHE A 434 -18.19 8.43 22.72
N LEU A 435 -19.24 7.61 22.64
CA LEU A 435 -19.54 6.57 23.62
C LEU A 435 -19.80 5.27 22.88
N LEU A 436 -19.02 4.24 23.19
CA LEU A 436 -19.20 2.88 22.69
C LEU A 436 -19.55 1.99 23.88
N GLU A 437 -20.68 1.30 23.83
CA GLU A 437 -21.20 0.46 24.92
C GLU A 437 -21.94 -0.77 24.37
N SER A 438 -21.88 -1.92 25.05
CA SER A 438 -22.67 -3.12 24.70
C SER A 438 -24.17 -2.93 24.95
#